data_AF-A0A243W9H4-F1
#
_entry.id   AF-A0A243W9H4-F1
#
_cell.length_a   1.000
_cell.length_b   1.000
_cell.length_c   1.000
_cell.angle_alpha   90.00
_cell.angle_beta   90.00
_cell.angle_gamma   90.00
#
_symmetry.space_group_name_H-M   'P 1'
#
loop_
_entity.id
_entity.type
_entity.pdbx_description
1 polymer ?
#
loop_
_entity_poly.entity_id
_entity_poly.type
_entity_poly.pdbx_seq_one_letter_code
_entity_poly.pdbx_strand_id
1 'polypeptide(L)'
;MIGKAYNPAWAYAEAMHAATARWSKLGLLTPKQREVIEADYPLDYHRPHMLLRIGQFIFTVIAGSMATGIAALWFFSVLEQHLKISVGIQLMSLIGATASFLVLEGSIKSARLYHSGSDNALLYMGLGWVTLLLGYLLDSAFPNAFGSSFSLANPFLLLLLLPMLAVLLVATIRYADWLVAVVAYFTYLLLIANVLLQFSIGRLLLPFALMGAAFVAYTLLRKLARRTDYLYYKRCFGWLKASTLTTFYLGGNYLVVREGNATLAGLFTSVQIPFAPLFYILTAVIPLVYLVVGLRRPDRIWLWVGLLAVGFSCYTLRYYRSLLPPEVAATLAGVVLVTLSAGAIRYLRTPRHGLTAAADEETPPLLNLESLIVAQTASVAPPPAPGFQFGGGNSGGGGATGNF
;
A
#
# COMPACT_ATOMS: atom_id res chain seq x y z
N MET A 1 21.77 17.72 -11.45
CA MET A 1 20.82 16.69 -11.93
C MET A 1 20.03 16.11 -10.75
N ILE A 2 19.20 16.92 -10.09
CA ILE A 2 18.43 16.51 -8.91
C ILE A 2 17.00 16.29 -9.36
N GLY A 3 16.48 15.07 -9.23
CA GLY A 3 15.05 14.86 -9.41
C GLY A 3 14.62 13.41 -9.24
N LYS A 4 15.16 12.49 -10.05
CA LYS A 4 14.69 11.09 -10.15
C LYS A 4 15.85 10.13 -10.00
N ALA A 5 15.68 9.08 -9.17
CA ALA A 5 16.69 8.04 -8.98
C ALA A 5 16.69 7.02 -10.13
N TYR A 6 15.51 6.64 -10.63
CA TYR A 6 15.39 5.71 -11.74
C TYR A 6 15.38 6.44 -13.09
N ASN A 7 15.75 5.74 -14.17
CA ASN A 7 15.67 6.29 -15.51
C ASN A 7 14.21 6.58 -15.90
N PRO A 8 13.83 7.84 -16.17
CA PRO A 8 12.44 8.18 -16.50
C PRO A 8 11.92 7.49 -17.76
N ALA A 9 12.81 7.10 -18.68
CA ALA A 9 12.45 6.35 -19.88
C ALA A 9 11.84 4.98 -19.55
N TRP A 10 12.23 4.34 -18.43
CA TRP A 10 11.67 3.05 -18.01
C TRP A 10 10.18 3.14 -17.72
N ALA A 11 9.72 4.21 -17.06
CA ALA A 11 8.29 4.40 -16.78
C ALA A 11 7.48 4.62 -18.07
N TYR A 12 8.07 5.29 -19.07
CA TYR A 12 7.45 5.48 -20.38
C TYR A 12 7.40 4.17 -21.17
N ALA A 13 8.52 3.43 -21.22
CA ALA A 13 8.59 2.13 -21.86
C ALA A 13 7.61 1.13 -21.22
N GLU A 14 7.50 1.08 -19.90
CA GLU A 14 6.53 0.20 -19.22
C GLU A 14 5.09 0.57 -19.59
N ALA A 15 4.77 1.87 -19.67
CA ALA A 15 3.47 2.33 -20.12
C ALA A 15 3.19 1.99 -21.59
N MET A 16 4.20 2.08 -22.45
CA MET A 16 4.08 1.72 -23.87
C MET A 16 3.88 0.23 -24.05
N HIS A 17 4.67 -0.62 -23.39
CA HIS A 17 4.49 -2.08 -23.40
C HIS A 17 3.08 -2.48 -22.94
N ALA A 18 2.57 -1.86 -21.88
CA ALA A 18 1.19 -2.11 -21.42
C ALA A 18 0.14 -1.68 -22.47
N ALA A 19 0.35 -0.54 -23.15
CA ALA A 19 -0.53 -0.08 -24.22
C ALA A 19 -0.45 -1.00 -25.46
N THR A 20 0.74 -1.42 -25.88
CA THR A 20 0.97 -2.33 -27.00
C THR A 20 0.33 -3.68 -26.76
N ALA A 21 0.50 -4.25 -25.57
CA ALA A 21 -0.17 -5.50 -25.19
C ALA A 21 -1.70 -5.38 -25.31
N ARG A 22 -2.26 -4.25 -24.86
CA ARG A 22 -3.69 -3.96 -24.99
C ARG A 22 -4.12 -3.84 -26.46
N TRP A 23 -3.42 -3.06 -27.27
CA TRP A 23 -3.77 -2.86 -28.68
C TRP A 23 -3.61 -4.14 -29.51
N SER A 24 -2.61 -4.96 -29.21
CA SER A 24 -2.42 -6.27 -29.85
C SER A 24 -3.58 -7.21 -29.53
N LYS A 25 -4.02 -7.30 -28.27
CA LYS A 25 -5.19 -8.11 -27.89
C LYS A 25 -6.51 -7.61 -28.50
N LEU A 26 -6.65 -6.30 -28.71
CA LEU A 26 -7.79 -5.70 -29.41
C LEU A 26 -7.76 -5.89 -30.93
N GLY A 27 -6.73 -6.57 -31.48
CA GLY A 27 -6.55 -6.75 -32.92
C GLY A 27 -6.18 -5.47 -33.67
N LEU A 28 -5.77 -4.41 -32.95
CA LEU A 28 -5.37 -3.11 -33.54
C LEU A 28 -3.93 -3.12 -34.04
N LEU A 29 -3.12 -4.09 -33.61
CA LEU A 29 -1.73 -4.24 -34.00
C LEU A 29 -1.47 -5.64 -34.56
N THR A 30 -0.73 -5.68 -35.67
CA THR A 30 -0.13 -6.92 -36.16
C THR A 30 1.04 -7.36 -35.26
N PRO A 31 1.38 -8.66 -35.23
CA PRO A 31 2.53 -9.15 -34.46
C PRO A 31 3.84 -8.44 -34.81
N LYS A 32 4.07 -8.13 -36.10
CA LYS A 32 5.24 -7.39 -36.56
C LYS A 32 5.30 -5.96 -36.01
N GLN A 33 4.17 -5.24 -36.01
CA GLN A 33 4.11 -3.89 -35.44
C GLN A 33 4.36 -3.90 -33.92
N ARG A 34 3.89 -4.94 -33.23
CA ARG A 34 4.17 -5.12 -31.81
C ARG A 34 5.66 -5.31 -31.55
N GLU A 35 6.34 -6.18 -32.30
CA GLU A 35 7.79 -6.41 -32.16
C GLU A 35 8.58 -5.11 -32.39
N VAL A 36 8.21 -4.31 -33.39
CA VAL A 36 8.86 -3.01 -33.65
C VAL A 36 8.69 -2.06 -32.47
N ILE A 37 7.48 -1.93 -31.91
CA ILE A 37 7.24 -1.05 -30.75
C ILE A 37 7.98 -1.55 -29.51
N GLU A 38 8.02 -2.86 -29.26
CA GLU A 38 8.75 -3.42 -28.11
C GLU A 38 10.27 -3.22 -28.26
N ALA A 39 10.80 -3.24 -29.49
CA ALA A 39 12.20 -2.95 -29.81
C ALA A 39 12.55 -1.46 -29.65
N ASP A 40 11.65 -0.55 -30.05
CA ASP A 40 11.83 0.91 -29.91
C ASP A 40 11.78 1.38 -28.44
N TYR A 41 11.13 0.60 -27.56
CA TYR A 41 11.00 0.90 -26.13
C TYR A 41 11.53 -0.23 -25.23
N PRO A 42 12.85 -0.45 -25.19
CA PRO A 42 13.43 -1.55 -24.42
C PRO A 42 13.26 -1.36 -22.90
N LEU A 43 12.84 -2.42 -22.22
CA LEU A 43 12.75 -2.47 -20.75
C LEU A 43 14.09 -2.92 -20.16
N ASP A 44 15.08 -2.04 -20.24
CA ASP A 44 16.47 -2.32 -19.85
C ASP A 44 16.71 -2.11 -18.34
N TYR A 45 16.00 -2.89 -17.51
CA TYR A 45 16.11 -2.90 -16.05
C TYR A 45 15.83 -4.30 -15.47
N HIS A 46 16.24 -4.55 -14.23
CA HIS A 46 16.02 -5.84 -13.57
C HIS A 46 14.52 -6.06 -13.29
N ARG A 47 13.93 -7.11 -13.89
CA ARG A 47 12.47 -7.41 -13.81
C ARG A 47 12.19 -8.75 -13.14
N PRO A 48 12.32 -8.85 -11.81
CA PRO A 48 11.90 -10.04 -11.08
C PRO A 48 10.37 -10.19 -11.15
N HIS A 49 9.90 -11.44 -11.20
CA HIS A 49 8.49 -11.78 -11.03
C HIS A 49 8.04 -11.52 -9.58
N MET A 50 6.73 -11.51 -9.31
CA MET A 50 6.19 -11.05 -8.01
C MET A 50 6.74 -11.81 -6.79
N LEU A 51 6.84 -13.14 -6.85
CA LEU A 51 7.40 -13.94 -5.74
C LEU A 51 8.88 -13.60 -5.50
N LEU A 52 9.67 -13.46 -6.56
CA LEU A 52 11.06 -13.03 -6.43
C LEU A 52 11.18 -11.61 -5.88
N ARG A 53 10.27 -10.69 -6.22
CA ARG A 53 10.24 -9.34 -5.60
C ARG A 53 10.02 -9.40 -4.10
N ILE A 54 9.05 -10.22 -3.66
CA ILE A 54 8.76 -10.42 -2.24
C ILE A 54 9.96 -11.06 -1.55
N GLY A 55 10.56 -12.10 -2.14
CA GLY A 55 11.76 -12.74 -1.63
C GLY A 55 12.92 -11.77 -1.50
N GLN A 56 13.23 -11.00 -2.57
CA GLN A 56 14.29 -10.00 -2.56
C GLN A 56 14.07 -8.92 -1.50
N PHE A 57 12.83 -8.46 -1.32
CA PHE A 57 12.48 -7.53 -0.25
C PHE A 57 12.78 -8.14 1.13
N ILE A 58 12.25 -9.33 1.42
CA ILE A 58 12.42 -10.00 2.72
C ILE A 58 13.90 -10.27 3.01
N PHE A 59 14.65 -10.85 2.06
CA PHE A 59 16.07 -11.13 2.24
C PHE A 59 16.90 -9.87 2.45
N THR A 60 16.54 -8.77 1.79
CA THR A 60 17.22 -7.48 1.99
C THR A 60 16.95 -6.92 3.39
N VAL A 61 15.71 -7.02 3.88
CA VAL A 61 15.38 -6.64 5.26
C VAL A 61 16.14 -7.51 6.27
N ILE A 62 16.14 -8.83 6.11
CA ILE A 62 16.87 -9.76 6.99
C ILE A 62 18.36 -9.42 7.00
N ALA A 63 18.98 -9.29 5.82
CA ALA A 63 20.39 -8.95 5.71
C ALA A 63 20.71 -7.60 6.37
N GLY A 64 19.86 -6.60 6.13
CA GLY A 64 20.00 -5.28 6.74
C GLY A 64 19.83 -5.30 8.26
N SER A 65 18.87 -6.05 8.79
CA SER A 65 18.66 -6.24 10.22
C SER A 65 19.81 -7.00 10.87
N MET A 66 20.38 -8.02 10.21
CA MET A 66 21.56 -8.74 10.68
C MET A 66 22.78 -7.82 10.73
N ALA A 67 23.04 -7.07 9.66
CA ALA A 67 24.13 -6.08 9.61
C ALA A 67 23.98 -5.05 10.73
N THR A 68 22.75 -4.58 10.96
CA THR A 68 22.42 -3.66 12.05
C THR A 68 22.67 -4.30 13.42
N GLY A 69 22.25 -5.54 13.63
CA GLY A 69 22.45 -6.26 14.90
C GLY A 69 23.92 -6.46 15.22
N ILE A 70 24.73 -6.87 14.24
CA ILE A 70 26.19 -7.01 14.40
C ILE A 70 26.84 -5.65 14.71
N ALA A 71 26.47 -4.62 13.95
CA ALA A 71 26.97 -3.27 14.20
C ALA A 71 26.59 -2.77 15.60
N ALA A 72 25.35 -3.01 16.03
CA ALA A 72 24.86 -2.63 17.35
C ALA A 72 25.61 -3.37 18.46
N LEU A 73 25.87 -4.68 18.34
CA LEU A 73 26.64 -5.43 19.33
C LEU A 73 28.07 -4.90 19.49
N TRP A 74 28.75 -4.65 18.36
CA TRP A 74 30.07 -4.01 18.38
C TRP A 74 30.01 -2.63 19.03
N PHE A 75 29.00 -1.85 18.68
CA PHE A 75 28.76 -0.52 19.22
C PHE A 75 28.53 -0.52 20.74
N PHE A 76 27.65 -1.39 21.25
CA PHE A 76 27.41 -1.54 22.69
C PHE A 76 28.69 -1.94 23.43
N SER A 77 29.47 -2.87 22.87
CA SER A 77 30.69 -3.36 23.52
C SER A 77 31.81 -2.30 23.62
N VAL A 78 31.92 -1.39 22.65
CA VAL A 78 33.04 -0.43 22.55
C VAL A 78 32.68 0.97 23.03
N LEU A 79 31.45 1.44 22.79
CA LEU A 79 31.07 2.84 23.04
C LEU A 79 30.34 3.08 24.36
N GLU A 80 29.72 2.07 25.00
CA GLU A 80 29.00 2.27 26.26
C GLU A 80 29.92 2.76 27.40
N GLN A 81 31.21 2.43 27.34
CA GLN A 81 32.21 2.93 28.28
C GLN A 81 32.58 4.41 28.10
N HIS A 82 32.27 5.03 26.96
CA HIS A 82 32.78 6.36 26.59
C HIS A 82 31.70 7.37 26.18
N LEU A 83 30.50 6.92 25.78
CA LEU A 83 29.45 7.76 25.25
C LEU A 83 28.09 7.44 25.87
N LYS A 84 27.24 8.47 25.99
CA LYS A 84 25.84 8.29 26.38
C LYS A 84 25.13 7.45 25.31
N ILE A 85 24.28 6.51 25.76
CA ILE A 85 23.50 5.61 24.90
C ILE A 85 22.72 6.38 23.81
N SER A 86 22.16 7.55 24.13
CA SER A 86 21.41 8.38 23.17
C SER A 86 22.26 8.88 22.00
N VAL A 87 23.47 9.38 22.27
CA VAL A 87 24.45 9.78 21.24
C VAL A 87 24.84 8.56 20.41
N GLY A 88 24.94 7.41 21.08
CA GLY A 88 25.22 6.14 20.43
C GLY A 88 24.22 5.77 19.34
N ILE A 89 22.94 5.80 19.71
CA ILE A 89 21.83 5.49 18.81
C ILE A 89 21.73 6.52 17.68
N GLN A 90 22.01 7.80 17.93
CA GLN A 90 22.06 8.83 16.88
C GLN A 90 23.14 8.52 15.84
N LEU A 91 24.37 8.18 16.26
CA LEU A 91 25.46 7.84 15.34
C LEU A 91 25.13 6.59 14.52
N MET A 92 24.61 5.54 15.16
CA MET A 92 24.16 4.33 14.45
C MET A 92 23.04 4.64 13.46
N SER A 93 22.10 5.49 13.82
CA SER A 93 21.00 5.89 12.92
C SER A 93 21.50 6.69 11.73
N LEU A 94 22.46 7.58 11.94
CA LEU A 94 23.09 8.35 10.87
C LEU A 94 23.86 7.43 9.90
N ILE A 95 24.68 6.52 10.44
CA ILE A 95 25.43 5.55 9.64
C ILE A 95 24.49 4.62 8.90
N GLY A 96 23.46 4.09 9.57
CA GLY A 96 22.45 3.21 9.00
C GLY A 96 21.66 3.87 7.88
N ALA A 97 21.22 5.12 8.06
CA ALA A 97 20.56 5.90 7.02
C ALA A 97 21.48 6.10 5.81
N THR A 98 22.71 6.57 6.06
CA THR A 98 23.70 6.85 5.01
C THR A 98 24.05 5.59 4.23
N ALA A 99 24.35 4.48 4.91
CA ALA A 99 24.65 3.20 4.29
C ALA A 99 23.46 2.69 3.45
N SER A 100 22.24 2.76 3.97
CA SER A 100 21.03 2.33 3.25
C SER A 100 20.84 3.11 1.96
N PHE A 101 20.96 4.43 1.99
CA PHE A 101 20.81 5.27 0.79
C PHE A 101 21.98 5.11 -0.19
N LEU A 102 23.22 4.95 0.29
CA LEU A 102 24.37 4.72 -0.57
C LEU A 102 24.28 3.37 -1.30
N VAL A 103 23.92 2.31 -0.58
CA VAL A 103 23.71 0.98 -1.19
C VAL A 103 22.53 1.03 -2.16
N LEU A 104 21.42 1.69 -1.78
CA LEU A 104 20.28 1.88 -2.67
C LEU A 104 20.68 2.56 -3.99
N GLU A 105 21.34 3.70 -3.91
CA GLU A 105 21.78 4.46 -5.10
C GLU A 105 22.81 3.69 -5.92
N GLY A 106 23.73 3.00 -5.25
CA GLY A 106 24.71 2.12 -5.89
C GLY A 106 24.03 1.00 -6.67
N SER A 107 23.10 0.27 -6.02
CA SER A 107 22.37 -0.85 -6.62
C SER A 107 21.43 -0.42 -7.74
N ILE A 108 20.78 0.75 -7.65
CA ILE A 108 19.97 1.30 -8.75
C ILE A 108 20.84 1.52 -9.98
N LYS A 109 22.05 2.05 -9.82
CA LYS A 109 22.95 2.36 -10.95
C LYS A 109 23.65 1.12 -11.52
N SER A 110 24.17 0.25 -10.65
CA SER A 110 24.97 -0.91 -11.07
C SER A 110 24.11 -2.09 -11.53
N ALA A 111 23.07 -2.42 -10.76
CA ALA A 111 22.19 -3.56 -11.01
C ALA A 111 20.88 -3.19 -11.72
N ARG A 112 20.72 -1.90 -12.11
CA ARG A 112 19.54 -1.39 -12.83
C ARG A 112 18.23 -1.77 -12.13
N LEU A 113 18.20 -1.66 -10.80
CA LEU A 113 17.00 -1.98 -10.01
C LEU A 113 15.89 -0.96 -10.27
N TYR A 114 14.66 -1.45 -10.39
CA TYR A 114 13.47 -0.62 -10.56
C TYR A 114 12.25 -1.29 -9.90
N HIS A 115 11.93 -0.88 -8.67
CA HIS A 115 10.89 -1.46 -7.83
C HIS A 115 10.97 -3.00 -7.79
N SER A 116 12.18 -3.51 -7.64
CA SER A 116 12.51 -4.93 -7.61
C SER A 116 12.29 -5.56 -6.24
N GLY A 117 12.07 -4.76 -5.20
CA GLY A 117 11.83 -5.22 -3.83
C GLY A 117 13.03 -4.94 -2.93
N SER A 118 14.25 -5.28 -3.36
CA SER A 118 15.48 -4.94 -2.64
C SER A 118 15.71 -3.43 -2.53
N ASP A 119 15.41 -2.68 -3.59
CA ASP A 119 15.49 -1.22 -3.60
C ASP A 119 14.43 -0.59 -2.67
N ASN A 120 13.20 -1.09 -2.71
CA ASN A 120 12.14 -0.69 -1.78
C ASN A 120 12.51 -0.97 -0.31
N ALA A 121 13.11 -2.13 -0.03
CA ALA A 121 13.55 -2.49 1.32
C ALA A 121 14.62 -1.50 1.84
N LEU A 122 15.66 -1.22 1.04
CA LEU A 122 16.71 -0.26 1.42
C LEU A 122 16.16 1.16 1.60
N LEU A 123 15.19 1.58 0.78
CA LEU A 123 14.50 2.86 0.94
C LEU A 123 13.77 2.93 2.28
N TYR A 124 13.00 1.90 2.63
CA TYR A 124 12.23 1.88 3.87
C TYR A 124 13.13 1.79 5.10
N MET A 125 14.22 1.01 5.03
CA MET A 125 15.23 0.97 6.07
C MET A 125 15.90 2.33 6.26
N GLY A 126 16.32 2.99 5.16
CA GLY A 126 16.92 4.32 5.22
C GLY A 126 15.99 5.36 5.84
N LEU A 127 14.71 5.36 5.46
CA LEU A 127 13.69 6.25 6.05
C LEU A 127 13.40 5.91 7.52
N GLY A 128 13.40 4.63 7.89
CA GLY A 128 13.28 4.18 9.28
C GLY A 128 14.43 4.71 10.14
N TRP A 129 15.66 4.62 9.63
CA TRP A 129 16.84 5.18 10.29
C TRP A 129 16.77 6.70 10.45
N VAL A 130 16.32 7.43 9.44
CA VAL A 130 16.11 8.88 9.55
C VAL A 130 15.06 9.20 10.61
N THR A 131 13.99 8.40 10.70
CA THR A 131 12.95 8.57 11.72
C THR A 131 13.53 8.39 13.13
N LEU A 132 14.33 7.33 13.34
CA LEU A 132 15.02 7.10 14.61
C LEU A 132 15.99 8.24 14.94
N LEU A 133 16.80 8.67 13.97
CA LEU A 133 17.74 9.78 14.15
C LEU A 133 17.01 11.05 14.61
N LEU A 134 15.95 11.46 13.90
CA LEU A 134 15.18 12.65 14.26
C LEU A 134 14.53 12.52 15.64
N GLY A 135 13.97 11.35 15.96
CA GLY A 135 13.37 11.08 17.26
C GLY A 135 14.37 11.25 18.42
N TYR A 136 15.55 10.62 18.31
CA TYR A 136 16.58 10.70 19.34
C TYR A 136 17.28 12.06 19.42
N LEU A 137 17.39 12.79 18.31
CA LEU A 137 17.88 14.17 18.32
C LEU A 137 16.92 15.09 19.08
N LEU A 138 15.61 14.94 18.85
CA LEU A 138 14.60 15.72 19.56
C LEU A 138 14.53 15.37 21.04
N ASP A 139 14.58 14.08 21.41
CA ASP A 139 14.59 13.66 22.81
C ASP A 139 15.83 14.19 23.56
N SER A 140 16.99 14.24 22.90
CA SER A 140 18.21 14.82 23.49
C SER A 140 18.16 16.34 23.61
N ALA A 141 17.52 17.03 22.66
CA ALA A 141 17.37 18.48 22.68
C ALA A 141 16.28 18.94 23.68
N PHE A 142 15.22 18.14 23.83
CA PHE A 142 14.08 18.41 24.71
C PHE A 142 13.74 17.17 25.55
N PRO A 143 14.49 16.92 26.64
CA PRO A 143 14.26 15.76 27.50
C PRO A 143 12.82 15.71 28.02
N ASN A 144 12.20 14.53 27.99
CA ASN A 144 10.80 14.29 28.38
C ASN A 144 9.73 14.96 27.49
N ALA A 145 10.10 15.55 26.34
CA ALA A 145 9.14 16.19 25.43
C ALA A 145 8.02 15.26 24.97
N PHE A 146 8.31 13.98 24.76
CA PHE A 146 7.36 12.98 24.27
C PHE A 146 6.69 12.15 25.37
N GLY A 147 7.12 12.28 26.63
CA GLY A 147 6.64 11.47 27.75
C GLY A 147 6.80 9.96 27.52
N SER A 148 6.07 9.15 28.30
CA SER A 148 6.06 7.68 28.20
C SER A 148 5.02 7.15 27.19
N SER A 149 4.25 8.02 26.54
CA SER A 149 3.16 7.62 25.64
C SER A 149 2.98 8.60 24.50
N PHE A 150 2.76 8.07 23.30
CA PHE A 150 2.48 8.87 22.11
C PHE A 150 1.16 9.64 22.28
N SER A 151 1.21 10.97 22.14
CA SER A 151 0.04 11.84 22.15
C SER A 151 0.02 12.72 20.90
N LEU A 152 -1.08 12.64 20.14
CA LEU A 152 -1.26 13.45 18.93
C LEU A 152 -1.39 14.94 19.24
N ALA A 153 -1.80 15.30 20.46
CA ALA A 153 -1.92 16.68 20.92
C ALA A 153 -0.59 17.25 21.45
N ASN A 154 0.49 16.46 21.48
CA ASN A 154 1.79 16.92 21.97
C ASN A 154 2.37 18.01 21.04
N PRO A 155 2.68 19.23 21.54
CA PRO A 155 3.21 20.31 20.71
C PRO A 155 4.59 20.00 20.09
N PHE A 156 5.43 19.20 20.76
CA PHE A 156 6.75 18.83 20.26
C PHE A 156 6.69 17.86 19.06
N LEU A 157 5.55 17.21 18.83
CA LEU A 157 5.37 16.31 17.70
C LEU A 157 5.50 17.03 16.35
N LEU A 158 5.17 18.33 16.28
CA LEU A 158 5.39 19.15 15.10
C LEU A 158 6.86 19.18 14.67
N LEU A 159 7.80 19.21 15.64
CA LEU A 159 9.23 19.23 15.38
C LEU A 159 9.74 17.92 14.76
N LEU A 160 8.99 16.83 14.91
CA LEU A 160 9.27 15.55 14.24
C LEU A 160 8.54 15.45 12.89
N LEU A 161 7.25 15.76 12.87
CA LEU A 161 6.39 15.58 11.70
C LEU A 161 6.80 16.48 10.53
N LEU A 162 7.20 17.71 10.79
CA LEU A 162 7.56 18.67 9.74
C LEU A 162 8.84 18.27 8.97
N PRO A 163 10.00 17.99 9.61
CA PRO A 163 11.16 17.49 8.89
C PRO A 163 10.90 16.11 8.28
N MET A 164 10.15 15.24 8.95
CA MET A 164 9.82 13.93 8.40
C MET A 164 8.96 14.03 7.12
N LEU A 165 8.01 14.95 7.09
CA LEU A 165 7.24 15.24 5.87
C LEU A 165 8.15 15.71 4.74
N ALA A 166 9.10 16.61 5.02
CA ALA A 166 10.06 17.07 4.02
C ALA A 166 10.91 15.92 3.46
N VAL A 167 11.43 15.04 4.33
CA VAL A 167 12.19 13.85 3.92
C VAL A 167 11.35 12.91 3.07
N LEU A 168 10.11 12.61 3.48
CA LEU A 168 9.20 11.74 2.74
C LEU A 168 8.81 12.32 1.37
N LEU A 169 8.62 13.64 1.28
CA LEU A 169 8.37 14.31 0.01
C LEU A 169 9.59 14.24 -0.92
N VAL A 170 10.80 14.50 -0.41
CA VAL A 170 12.05 14.36 -1.18
C VAL A 170 12.22 12.92 -1.66
N ALA A 171 11.99 11.93 -0.80
CA ALA A 171 12.04 10.52 -1.15
C ALA A 171 10.98 10.15 -2.19
N THR A 172 9.76 10.70 -2.09
CA THR A 172 8.70 10.47 -3.08
C THR A 172 9.06 11.08 -4.44
N ILE A 173 9.59 12.31 -4.46
CA ILE A 173 10.05 12.96 -5.70
C ILE A 173 11.15 12.14 -6.35
N ARG A 174 12.10 11.65 -5.55
CA ARG A 174 13.28 10.91 -6.00
C ARG A 174 12.96 9.50 -6.47
N TYR A 175 12.27 8.71 -5.66
CA TYR A 175 12.07 7.28 -5.91
C TYR A 175 10.67 6.94 -6.45
N ALA A 176 9.70 7.85 -6.44
CA ALA A 176 8.33 7.55 -6.87
C ALA A 176 7.74 6.26 -6.28
N ASP A 177 8.11 5.93 -5.03
CA ASP A 177 7.54 4.80 -4.33
C ASP A 177 6.15 5.16 -3.80
N TRP A 178 5.18 4.29 -4.07
CA TRP A 178 3.78 4.55 -3.73
C TRP A 178 3.53 4.50 -2.22
N LEU A 179 4.24 3.64 -1.49
CA LEU A 179 4.07 3.52 -0.05
C LEU A 179 4.64 4.75 0.65
N VAL A 180 5.83 5.19 0.26
CA VAL A 180 6.41 6.45 0.77
C VAL A 180 5.49 7.64 0.50
N ALA A 181 4.88 7.70 -0.69
CA ALA A 181 3.93 8.76 -1.02
C ALA A 181 2.70 8.73 -0.11
N VAL A 182 2.14 7.54 0.16
CA VAL A 182 1.00 7.37 1.07
C VAL A 182 1.38 7.74 2.51
N VAL A 183 2.56 7.34 2.98
CA VAL A 183 3.06 7.72 4.31
C VAL A 183 3.25 9.24 4.38
N ALA A 184 3.79 9.88 3.34
CA ALA A 184 3.90 11.35 3.27
C ALA A 184 2.52 12.03 3.41
N TYR A 185 1.50 11.51 2.73
CA TYR A 185 0.14 12.01 2.83
C TYR A 185 -0.42 11.87 4.26
N PHE A 186 -0.23 10.74 4.92
CA PHE A 186 -0.67 10.57 6.30
C PHE A 186 0.12 11.43 7.29
N THR A 187 1.43 11.61 7.10
CA THR A 187 2.25 12.56 7.87
C THR A 187 1.74 13.99 7.71
N TYR A 188 1.32 14.38 6.50
CA TYR A 188 0.66 15.67 6.24
C TYR A 188 -0.66 15.82 7.01
N LEU A 189 -1.50 14.78 7.03
CA LEU A 189 -2.74 14.80 7.82
C LEU A 189 -2.46 14.86 9.33
N LEU A 190 -1.46 14.12 9.81
CA LEU A 190 -1.03 14.16 11.22
C LEU A 190 -0.52 15.54 11.60
N LEU A 191 0.20 16.23 10.71
CA LEU A 191 0.66 17.59 10.94
C LEU A 191 -0.53 18.55 11.11
N ILE A 192 -1.53 18.47 10.23
CA ILE A 192 -2.76 19.27 10.35
C ILE A 192 -3.48 18.97 11.66
N ALA A 193 -3.63 17.69 11.99
CA ALA A 193 -4.29 17.27 13.22
C ALA A 193 -3.55 17.79 14.45
N ASN A 194 -2.22 17.63 14.51
CA ASN A 194 -1.40 18.07 15.61
C ASN A 194 -1.48 19.59 15.83
N VAL A 195 -1.37 20.39 14.77
CA VAL A 195 -1.52 21.85 14.82
C VAL A 195 -2.90 22.24 15.32
N LEU A 196 -3.94 21.61 14.77
CA LEU A 196 -5.32 21.96 15.11
C LEU A 196 -5.63 21.63 16.57
N LEU A 197 -5.12 20.51 17.09
CA LEU A 197 -5.30 20.09 18.49
C LEU A 197 -4.62 21.02 19.51
N GLN A 198 -3.76 21.96 19.09
CA GLN A 198 -3.23 23.00 19.97
C GLN A 198 -4.27 24.08 20.31
N PHE A 199 -5.41 24.12 19.59
CA PHE A 199 -6.47 25.08 19.80
C PHE A 199 -7.67 24.44 20.52
N SER A 200 -8.36 25.22 21.36
CA SER A 200 -9.52 24.76 22.15
C SER A 200 -10.66 24.20 21.29
N ILE A 201 -10.94 24.85 20.15
CA ILE A 201 -11.96 24.41 19.17
C ILE A 201 -11.43 23.34 18.20
N GLY A 202 -10.15 22.99 18.29
CA GLY A 202 -9.47 22.14 17.33
C GLY A 202 -10.09 20.76 17.15
N ARG A 203 -10.48 20.12 18.25
CA ARG A 203 -11.14 18.80 18.24
C ARG A 203 -12.48 18.82 17.50
N LEU A 204 -13.22 19.94 17.57
CA LEU A 204 -14.51 20.10 16.88
C LEU A 204 -14.31 20.25 15.37
N LEU A 205 -13.28 21.01 14.96
CA LEU A 205 -12.99 21.29 13.55
C LEU A 205 -12.22 20.17 12.85
N LEU A 206 -11.58 19.27 13.61
CA LEU A 206 -10.72 18.19 13.11
C LEU A 206 -11.31 17.37 11.96
N PRO A 207 -12.52 16.78 12.07
CA PRO A 207 -13.09 16.02 10.95
C PRO A 207 -13.22 16.84 9.66
N PHE A 208 -13.69 18.09 9.77
CA PHE A 208 -13.85 18.98 8.62
C PHE A 208 -12.50 19.41 8.03
N ALA A 209 -11.51 19.68 8.88
CA ALA A 209 -10.17 20.04 8.45
C ALA A 209 -9.49 18.89 7.68
N LEU A 210 -9.62 17.65 8.18
CA LEU A 210 -9.08 16.47 7.50
C LEU A 210 -9.81 16.15 6.20
N MET A 211 -11.14 16.31 6.15
CA MET A 211 -11.90 16.22 4.90
C MET A 211 -11.46 17.28 3.89
N GLY A 212 -11.33 18.54 4.33
CA GLY A 212 -10.86 19.64 3.50
C GLY A 212 -9.45 19.38 2.94
N ALA A 213 -8.53 18.93 3.80
CA ALA A 213 -7.17 18.55 3.41
C ALA A 213 -7.16 17.40 2.39
N ALA A 214 -7.99 16.38 2.58
CA ALA A 214 -8.14 15.28 1.64
C ALA A 214 -8.70 15.74 0.28
N PHE A 215 -9.67 16.64 0.28
CA PHE A 215 -10.24 17.23 -0.94
C PHE A 215 -9.21 18.08 -1.70
N VAL A 216 -8.47 18.95 -1.00
CA VAL A 216 -7.39 19.75 -1.59
C VAL A 216 -6.30 18.85 -2.17
N ALA A 217 -5.88 17.82 -1.44
CA ALA A 217 -4.92 16.84 -1.94
C ALA A 217 -5.44 16.11 -3.18
N TYR A 218 -6.69 15.63 -3.17
CA TYR A 218 -7.31 14.97 -4.33
C TYR A 218 -7.35 15.86 -5.57
N THR A 219 -7.73 17.14 -5.42
CA THR A 219 -7.80 18.08 -6.54
C THR A 219 -6.41 18.40 -7.12
N LEU A 220 -5.41 18.56 -6.26
CA LEU A 220 -4.01 18.74 -6.67
C LEU A 220 -3.50 17.50 -7.42
N LEU A 221 -3.72 16.30 -6.88
CA LEU A 221 -3.32 15.04 -7.52
C LEU A 221 -3.99 14.85 -8.88
N ARG A 222 -5.28 15.19 -8.98
CA ARG A 222 -6.01 15.16 -10.26
C ARG A 222 -5.42 16.12 -11.29
N LYS A 223 -4.96 17.31 -10.87
CA LYS A 223 -4.30 18.28 -11.75
C LYS A 223 -2.93 17.76 -12.20
N LEU A 224 -2.14 17.22 -11.28
CA LEU A 224 -0.80 16.68 -11.57
C LEU A 224 -0.85 15.43 -12.46
N ALA A 225 -1.78 14.51 -12.21
CA ALA A 225 -1.94 13.27 -12.96
C ALA A 225 -2.34 13.46 -14.43
N ARG A 226 -2.82 14.65 -14.82
CA ARG A 226 -3.11 15.00 -16.21
C ARG A 226 -1.87 15.35 -17.03
N ARG A 227 -0.73 15.59 -16.37
CA ARG A 227 0.53 15.91 -17.06
C ARG A 227 1.19 14.63 -17.57
N THR A 228 1.47 14.58 -18.87
CA THR A 228 2.17 13.47 -19.53
C THR A 228 3.58 13.25 -18.98
N ASP A 229 4.24 14.33 -18.52
CA ASP A 229 5.61 14.29 -18.00
C ASP A 229 5.73 13.57 -16.64
N TYR A 230 4.59 13.25 -16.00
CA TYR A 230 4.49 12.68 -14.66
C TYR A 230 4.22 11.17 -14.66
N LEU A 231 4.40 10.48 -15.80
CA LEU A 231 4.24 9.02 -15.88
C LEU A 231 5.11 8.27 -14.86
N TYR A 232 6.25 8.84 -14.50
CA TYR A 232 7.12 8.36 -13.42
C TYR A 232 6.38 8.14 -12.08
N TYR A 233 5.36 8.96 -11.77
CA TYR A 233 4.59 8.92 -10.53
C TYR A 233 3.21 8.25 -10.69
N LYS A 234 2.95 7.56 -11.80
CA LYS A 234 1.62 6.99 -12.12
C LYS A 234 1.09 6.09 -11.01
N ARG A 235 1.94 5.22 -10.44
CA ARG A 235 1.57 4.33 -9.33
C ARG A 235 1.23 5.12 -8.06
N CYS A 236 2.01 6.15 -7.72
CA CYS A 236 1.74 7.03 -6.58
C CYS A 236 0.37 7.70 -6.70
N PHE A 237 0.01 8.23 -7.89
CA PHE A 237 -1.28 8.88 -8.07
C PHE A 237 -2.47 7.95 -7.83
N GLY A 238 -2.38 6.68 -8.24
CA GLY A 238 -3.42 5.68 -7.99
C GLY A 238 -3.66 5.46 -6.50
N TRP A 239 -2.59 5.20 -5.75
CA TRP A 239 -2.66 4.97 -4.30
C TRP A 239 -3.04 6.21 -3.51
N LEU A 240 -2.46 7.37 -3.82
CA LEU A 240 -2.82 8.63 -3.17
C LEU A 240 -4.28 9.03 -3.44
N LYS A 241 -4.79 8.74 -4.64
CA LYS A 241 -6.20 8.94 -4.95
C LYS A 241 -7.10 8.06 -4.08
N ALA A 242 -6.76 6.78 -3.93
CA ALA A 242 -7.49 5.90 -3.03
C ALA A 242 -7.43 6.42 -1.58
N SER A 243 -6.24 6.79 -1.09
CA SER A 243 -6.05 7.32 0.27
C SER A 243 -6.84 8.60 0.52
N THR A 244 -6.84 9.55 -0.42
CA THR A 244 -7.60 10.81 -0.28
C THR A 244 -9.11 10.59 -0.27
N LEU A 245 -9.64 9.71 -1.13
CA LEU A 245 -11.05 9.35 -1.11
C LEU A 245 -11.44 8.64 0.18
N THR A 246 -10.60 7.73 0.67
CA THR A 246 -10.82 7.02 1.94
C THR A 246 -10.82 7.99 3.12
N THR A 247 -9.80 8.85 3.24
CA THR A 247 -9.75 9.85 4.33
C THR A 247 -10.95 10.81 4.28
N PHE A 248 -11.35 11.27 3.09
CA PHE A 248 -12.51 12.15 2.95
C PHE A 248 -13.79 11.48 3.47
N TYR A 249 -13.99 10.20 3.16
CA TYR A 249 -15.12 9.43 3.67
C TYR A 249 -15.02 9.20 5.19
N LEU A 250 -13.87 8.75 5.69
CA LEU A 250 -13.68 8.48 7.12
C LEU A 250 -13.85 9.75 7.98
N GLY A 251 -13.40 10.91 7.48
CA GLY A 251 -13.61 12.20 8.15
C GLY A 251 -15.08 12.62 8.26
N GLY A 252 -15.96 12.09 7.40
CA GLY A 252 -17.41 12.31 7.46
C GLY A 252 -18.20 11.16 8.08
N ASN A 253 -17.56 10.02 8.37
CA ASN A 253 -18.22 8.85 8.92
C ASN A 253 -18.52 9.04 10.41
N TYR A 254 -19.78 8.83 10.81
CA TYR A 254 -20.23 9.09 12.18
C TYR A 254 -19.49 8.27 13.24
N LEU A 255 -19.23 6.98 12.98
CA LEU A 255 -18.50 6.12 13.92
C LEU A 255 -17.08 6.64 14.13
N VAL A 256 -16.37 6.92 13.03
CA VAL A 256 -14.98 7.38 13.09
C VAL A 256 -14.86 8.69 13.86
N VAL A 257 -15.74 9.64 13.57
CA VAL A 257 -15.72 10.95 14.23
C VAL A 257 -16.08 10.84 15.70
N ARG A 258 -17.10 10.05 16.06
CA ARG A 258 -17.53 9.87 17.45
C ARG A 258 -16.48 9.16 18.30
N GLU A 259 -16.03 7.99 17.87
CA GLU A 259 -15.06 7.19 18.62
C GLU A 259 -13.66 7.85 18.63
N GLY A 260 -13.28 8.49 17.52
CA GLY A 260 -12.04 9.26 17.43
C GLY A 260 -12.05 10.46 18.37
N ASN A 261 -13.16 11.20 18.47
CA ASN A 261 -13.29 12.31 19.41
C ASN A 261 -13.19 11.85 20.87
N ALA A 262 -13.84 10.74 21.22
CA ALA A 262 -13.77 10.15 22.56
C ALA A 262 -12.35 9.71 22.93
N THR A 263 -11.65 9.06 21.99
CA THR A 263 -10.25 8.63 22.16
C THR A 263 -9.33 9.82 22.38
N LEU A 264 -9.47 10.89 21.57
CA LEU A 264 -8.70 12.13 21.73
C LEU A 264 -9.05 12.87 23.03
N ALA A 265 -10.23 12.62 23.60
CA ALA A 265 -10.66 13.18 24.89
C ALA A 265 -10.29 12.27 26.08
N GLY A 266 -9.73 11.08 25.86
CA GLY A 266 -9.43 10.11 26.91
C GLY A 266 -10.69 9.54 27.59
N LEU A 267 -11.82 9.54 26.89
CA LEU A 267 -13.10 9.06 27.43
C LEU A 267 -13.25 7.56 27.22
N PHE A 268 -13.62 6.84 28.29
CA PHE A 268 -13.95 5.41 28.21
C PHE A 268 -15.27 5.13 27.50
N THR A 269 -16.18 6.11 27.52
CA THR A 269 -17.48 6.03 26.84
C THR A 269 -17.65 7.20 25.90
N SER A 270 -18.00 6.89 24.66
CA SER A 270 -18.17 7.89 23.63
C SER A 270 -19.45 8.69 23.84
N VAL A 271 -19.34 10.01 23.93
CA VAL A 271 -20.48 10.91 24.10
C VAL A 271 -21.01 11.31 22.72
N GLN A 272 -22.27 11.75 22.66
CA GLN A 272 -22.84 12.28 21.43
C GLN A 272 -22.06 13.51 20.96
N ILE A 273 -21.54 13.45 19.73
CA ILE A 273 -20.83 14.57 19.12
C ILE A 273 -21.77 15.67 18.65
N PRO A 274 -21.34 16.94 18.66
CA PRO A 274 -22.03 18.01 17.94
C PRO A 274 -22.19 17.65 16.45
N PHE A 275 -23.27 18.12 15.84
CA PHE A 275 -23.60 17.86 14.43
C PHE A 275 -23.76 16.38 14.05
N ALA A 276 -24.10 15.50 15.01
CA ALA A 276 -24.35 14.08 14.70
C ALA A 276 -25.28 13.82 13.49
N PRO A 277 -26.40 14.55 13.29
CA PRO A 277 -27.23 14.37 12.09
C PRO A 277 -26.47 14.59 10.78
N LEU A 278 -25.55 15.57 10.74
CA LEU A 278 -24.70 15.82 9.58
C LEU A 278 -23.81 14.61 9.28
N PHE A 279 -23.14 14.05 10.30
CA PHE A 279 -22.27 12.89 10.11
C PHE A 279 -23.04 11.62 9.71
N TYR A 280 -24.28 11.44 10.15
CA TYR A 280 -25.15 10.38 9.62
C TYR A 280 -25.45 10.59 8.13
N ILE A 281 -25.79 11.81 7.72
CA ILE A 281 -26.03 12.15 6.31
C ILE A 281 -24.77 11.90 5.49
N LEU A 282 -23.59 12.36 5.95
CA LEU A 282 -22.32 12.15 5.27
C LEU A 282 -21.97 10.66 5.15
N THR A 283 -22.20 9.88 6.21
CA THR A 283 -22.02 8.42 6.21
C THR A 283 -22.84 7.76 5.10
N ALA A 284 -24.10 8.17 4.92
CA ALA A 284 -24.97 7.60 3.89
C ALA A 284 -24.66 8.13 2.47
N VAL A 285 -24.41 9.43 2.33
CA VAL A 285 -24.36 10.11 1.03
C VAL A 285 -23.01 9.96 0.33
N ILE A 286 -21.88 10.06 1.05
CA ILE A 286 -20.54 10.02 0.43
C ILE A 286 -20.31 8.72 -0.37
N PRO A 287 -20.59 7.51 0.16
CA PRO A 287 -20.42 6.28 -0.60
C PRO A 287 -21.29 6.22 -1.87
N LEU A 288 -22.54 6.72 -1.80
CA LEU A 288 -23.43 6.77 -2.95
C LEU A 288 -22.89 7.72 -4.03
N VAL A 289 -22.38 8.89 -3.63
CA VAL A 289 -21.69 9.82 -4.54
C VAL A 289 -20.50 9.12 -5.19
N TYR A 290 -19.73 8.34 -4.44
CA TYR A 290 -18.56 7.64 -4.97
C TYR A 290 -18.95 6.62 -6.05
N LEU A 291 -20.00 5.82 -5.80
CA LEU A 291 -20.54 4.88 -6.77
C LEU A 291 -21.08 5.58 -8.02
N VAL A 292 -21.88 6.65 -7.86
CA VAL A 292 -22.43 7.40 -9.00
C VAL A 292 -21.32 8.01 -9.85
N VAL A 293 -20.30 8.59 -9.22
CA VAL A 293 -19.15 9.16 -9.94
C VAL A 293 -18.35 8.06 -10.64
N GLY A 294 -18.06 6.95 -9.96
CA GLY A 294 -17.31 5.82 -10.52
C GLY A 294 -18.04 5.12 -11.68
N LEU A 295 -19.38 5.10 -11.67
CA LEU A 295 -20.19 4.57 -12.76
C LEU A 295 -20.29 5.54 -13.95
N ARG A 296 -20.41 6.85 -13.69
CA ARG A 296 -20.49 7.87 -14.76
C ARG A 296 -19.13 8.17 -15.41
N ARG A 297 -18.05 8.05 -14.65
CA ARG A 297 -16.67 8.18 -15.11
C ARG A 297 -15.99 6.86 -14.77
N PRO A 298 -15.93 5.88 -15.69
CA PRO A 298 -15.51 4.50 -15.41
C PRO A 298 -14.09 4.49 -14.86
N ASP A 299 -14.01 4.55 -13.54
CA ASP A 299 -12.78 4.77 -12.79
C ASP A 299 -12.81 3.82 -11.61
N ARG A 300 -12.02 2.75 -11.75
CA ARG A 300 -12.04 1.61 -10.82
C ARG A 300 -11.82 2.07 -9.37
N ILE A 301 -10.96 3.07 -9.16
CA ILE A 301 -10.63 3.53 -7.79
C ILE A 301 -11.87 4.13 -7.11
N TRP A 302 -12.67 4.93 -7.82
CA TRP A 302 -13.93 5.47 -7.28
C TRP A 302 -14.93 4.37 -6.93
N LEU A 303 -15.04 3.35 -7.77
CA LEU A 303 -15.95 2.21 -7.55
C LEU A 303 -15.50 1.35 -6.36
N TRP A 304 -14.23 0.95 -6.31
CA TRP A 304 -13.68 0.12 -5.22
C TRP A 304 -13.79 0.82 -3.87
N VAL A 305 -13.34 2.08 -3.79
CA VAL A 305 -13.43 2.85 -2.54
C VAL A 305 -14.90 3.13 -2.19
N GLY A 306 -15.76 3.41 -3.17
CA GLY A 306 -17.20 3.58 -2.95
C GLY A 306 -17.87 2.33 -2.36
N LEU A 307 -17.56 1.15 -2.89
CA LEU A 307 -18.12 -0.12 -2.40
C LEU A 307 -17.62 -0.43 -0.99
N LEU A 308 -16.33 -0.24 -0.72
CA LEU A 308 -15.76 -0.38 0.63
C LEU A 308 -16.40 0.62 1.60
N ALA A 309 -16.63 1.86 1.18
CA ALA A 309 -17.30 2.88 1.99
C ALA A 309 -18.77 2.52 2.27
N VAL A 310 -19.50 1.93 1.32
CA VAL A 310 -20.85 1.39 1.58
C VAL A 310 -20.80 0.29 2.64
N GLY A 311 -19.88 -0.68 2.49
CA GLY A 311 -19.70 -1.74 3.49
C GLY A 311 -19.42 -1.18 4.88
N PHE A 312 -18.52 -0.20 4.98
CA PHE A 312 -18.22 0.47 6.25
C PHE A 312 -19.39 1.30 6.78
N SER A 313 -20.22 1.90 5.91
CA SER A 313 -21.42 2.63 6.32
C SER A 313 -22.48 1.72 6.92
N CYS A 314 -22.68 0.55 6.30
CA CYS A 314 -23.54 -0.50 6.85
C CYS A 314 -23.03 -0.97 8.22
N TYR A 315 -21.71 -1.14 8.36
CA TYR A 315 -21.08 -1.46 9.64
C TYR A 315 -21.35 -0.35 10.69
N THR A 316 -21.16 0.92 10.34
CA THR A 316 -21.47 2.06 11.23
C THR A 316 -22.93 2.06 11.68
N LEU A 317 -23.88 1.85 10.78
CA LEU A 317 -25.30 1.79 11.12
C LEU A 317 -25.60 0.63 12.07
N ARG A 318 -25.04 -0.56 11.79
CA ARG A 318 -25.21 -1.75 12.61
C ARG A 318 -24.60 -1.58 14.01
N TYR A 319 -23.43 -0.95 14.10
CA TYR A 319 -22.74 -0.70 15.36
C TYR A 319 -23.62 0.07 16.34
N TYR A 320 -24.40 1.05 15.85
CA TYR A 320 -25.32 1.84 16.68
C TYR A 320 -26.76 1.34 16.71
N ARG A 321 -27.17 0.53 15.73
CA ARG A 321 -28.50 -0.07 15.66
C ARG A 321 -28.39 -1.55 15.35
N SER A 322 -28.46 -2.38 16.39
CA SER A 322 -28.50 -3.84 16.26
C SER A 322 -29.90 -4.30 15.82
N LEU A 323 -30.25 -4.03 14.56
CA LEU A 323 -31.57 -4.35 14.00
C LEU A 323 -31.76 -5.88 13.80
N LEU A 324 -30.68 -6.61 13.58
CA LEU A 324 -30.70 -8.04 13.25
C LEU A 324 -29.49 -8.77 13.85
N PRO A 325 -29.65 -10.05 14.24
CA PRO A 325 -28.52 -10.92 14.58
C PRO A 325 -27.43 -10.91 13.50
N PRO A 326 -26.14 -11.04 13.86
CA PRO A 326 -25.02 -11.01 12.91
C PRO A 326 -25.17 -12.00 11.76
N GLU A 327 -25.63 -13.20 12.08
CA GLU A 327 -25.77 -14.32 11.17
C GLU A 327 -26.85 -14.01 10.11
N VAL A 328 -27.99 -13.46 10.55
CA VAL A 328 -29.11 -13.10 9.68
C VAL A 328 -28.74 -11.93 8.76
N ALA A 329 -28.04 -10.92 9.28
CA ALA A 329 -27.64 -9.79 8.45
C ALA A 329 -26.55 -10.17 7.43
N ALA A 330 -25.59 -11.01 7.82
CA ALA A 330 -24.54 -11.46 6.92
C ALA A 330 -25.11 -12.32 5.77
N THR A 331 -26.05 -13.21 6.08
CA THR A 331 -26.74 -14.02 5.08
C THR A 331 -27.57 -13.17 4.12
N LEU A 332 -28.38 -12.22 4.63
CA LEU A 332 -29.15 -11.30 3.79
C LEU A 332 -28.24 -10.41 2.92
N ALA A 333 -27.16 -9.87 3.49
CA ALA A 333 -26.20 -9.08 2.73
C ALA A 333 -25.54 -9.91 1.62
N GLY A 334 -25.18 -11.16 1.89
CA GLY A 334 -24.66 -12.10 0.90
C GLY A 334 -25.65 -12.35 -0.24
N VAL A 335 -26.93 -12.62 0.09
CA VAL A 335 -28.00 -12.80 -0.91
C VAL A 335 -28.14 -11.56 -1.78
N VAL A 336 -28.21 -10.36 -1.17
CA VAL A 336 -28.31 -9.10 -1.91
C VAL A 336 -27.10 -8.90 -2.84
N LEU A 337 -25.89 -9.12 -2.36
CA LEU A 337 -24.67 -8.97 -3.16
C LEU A 337 -24.62 -9.96 -4.34
N VAL A 338 -24.98 -11.23 -4.13
CA VAL A 338 -25.05 -12.23 -5.19
C VAL A 338 -26.10 -11.85 -6.23
N THR A 339 -27.28 -11.40 -5.78
CA THR A 339 -28.37 -11.02 -6.68
C THR A 339 -28.01 -9.77 -7.49
N LEU A 340 -27.42 -8.76 -6.86
CA LEU A 340 -26.93 -7.54 -7.52
C LEU A 340 -25.80 -7.86 -8.50
N SER A 341 -24.86 -8.72 -8.12
CA SER A 341 -23.76 -9.15 -8.99
C SER A 341 -24.28 -9.89 -10.22
N ALA A 342 -25.15 -10.89 -10.03
CA ALA A 342 -25.77 -11.62 -11.14
C ALA A 342 -26.59 -10.69 -12.04
N GLY A 343 -27.32 -9.74 -11.46
CA GLY A 343 -28.05 -8.70 -12.18
C GLY A 343 -27.11 -7.79 -13.00
N ALA A 344 -26.03 -7.32 -12.39
CA ALA A 344 -25.04 -6.48 -13.05
C ALA A 344 -24.33 -7.21 -14.20
N ILE A 345 -23.94 -8.47 -14.01
CA ILE A 345 -23.32 -9.31 -15.07
C ILE A 345 -24.29 -9.48 -16.24
N ARG A 346 -25.56 -9.80 -15.97
CA ARG A 346 -26.57 -9.94 -17.02
C ARG A 346 -26.82 -8.61 -17.75
N TYR A 347 -26.91 -7.51 -17.00
CA TYR A 347 -27.16 -6.19 -17.55
C TYR A 347 -26.00 -5.65 -18.40
N LEU A 348 -24.76 -5.88 -17.97
CA LEU A 348 -23.54 -5.44 -18.65
C LEU A 348 -22.97 -6.47 -19.63
N ARG A 349 -23.68 -7.58 -19.89
CA ARG A 349 -23.30 -8.57 -20.91
C ARG A 349 -23.18 -7.96 -22.30
N THR A 350 -24.08 -7.03 -22.60
CA THR A 350 -23.94 -6.09 -23.73
C THR A 350 -23.28 -4.81 -23.20
N PRO A 351 -22.23 -4.28 -23.86
CA PRO A 351 -21.62 -3.02 -23.44
C PRO A 351 -22.66 -1.90 -23.37
N ARG A 352 -22.78 -1.24 -22.22
CA ARG A 352 -23.74 -0.15 -21.98
C ARG A 352 -23.06 0.98 -21.21
N HIS A 353 -23.25 2.22 -21.65
CA HIS A 353 -22.65 3.41 -21.02
C HIS A 353 -21.12 3.33 -20.83
N GLY A 354 -20.43 2.60 -21.71
CA GLY A 354 -18.98 2.37 -21.61
C GLY A 354 -18.55 1.35 -20.55
N LEU A 355 -19.49 0.61 -19.95
CA LEU A 355 -19.25 -0.49 -19.01
C LEU A 355 -19.56 -1.84 -19.67
N THR A 356 -18.80 -2.87 -19.32
CA THR A 356 -18.99 -4.24 -19.81
C THR A 356 -18.71 -5.25 -18.70
N ALA A 357 -19.42 -6.38 -18.73
CA ALA A 357 -19.16 -7.54 -17.88
C ALA A 357 -18.05 -8.45 -18.43
N ALA A 358 -17.60 -8.20 -19.68
CA ALA A 358 -16.47 -8.93 -20.24
C ALA A 358 -15.26 -8.76 -19.35
N ALA A 359 -14.58 -9.88 -19.05
CA ALA A 359 -13.40 -9.86 -18.21
C ALA A 359 -12.37 -8.90 -18.82
N ASP A 360 -11.81 -8.08 -17.94
CA ASP A 360 -10.73 -7.21 -18.30
C ASP A 360 -9.44 -8.02 -18.39
N GLU A 361 -9.10 -8.42 -19.62
CA GLU A 361 -7.89 -9.21 -19.90
C GLU A 361 -6.56 -8.46 -19.63
N GLU A 362 -6.64 -7.23 -19.09
CA GLU A 362 -5.52 -6.41 -18.60
C GLU A 362 -4.81 -7.03 -17.39
N THR A 363 -5.51 -7.86 -16.59
CA THR A 363 -4.94 -8.38 -15.34
C THR A 363 -4.29 -9.74 -15.61
N PRO A 364 -2.94 -9.88 -15.63
CA PRO A 364 -2.33 -11.20 -15.56
C PRO A 364 -2.88 -11.89 -14.30
N PRO A 365 -3.18 -13.19 -14.31
CA PRO A 365 -3.68 -13.90 -13.13
C PRO A 365 -2.60 -13.82 -12.05
N LEU A 366 -2.69 -12.79 -11.19
CA LEU A 366 -1.68 -12.46 -10.18
C LEU A 366 -1.55 -13.59 -9.16
N LEU A 367 -2.66 -14.30 -8.96
CA LEU A 367 -2.77 -15.59 -8.32
C LEU A 367 -3.89 -16.31 -9.05
N ASN A 368 -3.61 -17.45 -9.69
CA ASN A 368 -4.67 -18.39 -10.05
C ASN A 368 -5.27 -18.86 -8.71
N LEU A 369 -6.29 -18.15 -8.22
CA LEU A 369 -7.05 -18.58 -7.04
C LEU A 369 -7.53 -20.02 -7.24
N GLU A 370 -7.85 -20.39 -8.48
CA GLU A 370 -8.12 -21.75 -8.89
C GLU A 370 -6.98 -22.71 -8.55
N SER A 371 -5.72 -22.39 -8.84
CA SER A 371 -4.58 -23.26 -8.48
C SER A 371 -4.33 -23.31 -6.97
N LEU A 372 -4.62 -22.23 -6.25
CA LEU A 372 -4.48 -22.15 -4.79
C LEU A 372 -5.59 -22.95 -4.08
N ILE A 373 -6.83 -22.86 -4.58
CA ILE A 373 -7.96 -23.67 -4.14
C ILE A 373 -7.68 -25.13 -4.47
N VAL A 374 -7.24 -25.45 -5.70
CA VAL A 374 -6.86 -26.81 -6.09
C VAL A 374 -5.74 -27.34 -5.19
N ALA A 375 -4.71 -26.56 -4.89
CA ALA A 375 -3.64 -26.98 -3.98
C ALA A 375 -4.11 -27.15 -2.52
N GLN A 376 -5.06 -26.35 -2.05
CA GLN A 376 -5.66 -26.49 -0.72
C GLN A 376 -6.67 -27.65 -0.63
N THR A 377 -7.36 -27.96 -1.72
CA THR A 377 -8.31 -29.08 -1.82
C THR A 377 -7.67 -30.39 -2.25
N ALA A 378 -6.45 -30.34 -2.79
CA ALA A 378 -5.65 -31.51 -3.10
C ALA A 378 -5.24 -32.17 -1.77
N SER A 379 -6.02 -33.16 -1.36
CA SER A 379 -5.65 -34.08 -0.29
C SER A 379 -4.28 -34.68 -0.61
N VAL A 380 -3.32 -34.50 0.29
CA VAL A 380 -2.05 -35.24 0.28
C VAL A 380 -2.40 -36.72 0.16
N ALA A 381 -1.94 -37.37 -0.93
CA ALA A 381 -2.10 -38.81 -1.07
C ALA A 381 -1.53 -39.49 0.18
N PRO A 382 -2.23 -40.45 0.81
CA PRO A 382 -1.73 -41.14 1.98
C PRO A 382 -0.33 -41.70 1.68
N PRO A 383 0.64 -41.59 2.61
CA PRO A 383 1.94 -42.22 2.42
C PRO A 383 1.74 -43.70 2.13
N PRO A 384 2.50 -44.30 1.18
CA PRO A 384 2.37 -45.71 0.88
C PRO A 384 2.54 -46.53 2.16
N ALA A 385 1.59 -47.43 2.42
CA ALA A 385 1.59 -48.27 3.60
C ALA A 385 2.93 -49.04 3.71
N PRO A 386 3.59 -49.07 4.88
CA PRO A 386 4.83 -49.80 5.02
C PRO A 386 4.55 -51.31 5.02
N GLY A 387 5.14 -52.02 4.07
CA GLY A 387 5.47 -53.44 4.22
C GLY A 387 4.65 -54.41 3.38
N PHE A 388 5.16 -54.71 2.17
CA PHE A 388 5.25 -56.09 1.70
C PHE A 388 6.42 -56.22 0.71
N GLN A 389 7.59 -56.60 1.21
CA GLN A 389 8.73 -56.97 0.37
C GLN A 389 8.56 -58.45 -0.02
N PHE A 390 8.29 -58.71 -1.30
CA PHE A 390 8.37 -60.07 -1.83
C PHE A 390 9.83 -60.53 -1.80
N GLY A 391 10.04 -61.67 -1.14
CA GLY A 391 11.35 -62.28 -0.90
C GLY A 391 12.11 -62.58 -2.19
N GLY A 392 13.42 -62.38 -2.13
CA GLY A 392 14.36 -62.69 -3.21
C GLY A 392 14.32 -64.16 -3.57
N GLY A 393 13.86 -64.45 -4.78
CA GLY A 393 13.99 -65.73 -5.45
C GLY A 393 14.90 -65.60 -6.67
N ASN A 394 16.01 -66.33 -6.68
CA ASN A 394 16.88 -66.54 -7.83
C ASN A 394 16.19 -67.49 -8.84
N SER A 395 15.86 -67.00 -10.03
CA SER A 395 15.56 -67.76 -11.25
C SER A 395 15.24 -66.72 -12.33
N GLY A 396 15.77 -66.68 -13.55
CA GLY A 396 16.46 -67.66 -14.39
C GLY A 396 15.99 -67.44 -15.82
N GLY A 397 16.85 -66.86 -16.69
CA GLY A 397 16.61 -66.71 -18.14
C GLY A 397 15.78 -65.48 -18.52
N GLY A 398 16.02 -64.77 -19.62
CA GLY A 398 16.95 -64.93 -20.73
C GLY A 398 16.56 -63.93 -21.82
N GLY A 399 17.56 -63.22 -22.36
CA GLY A 399 17.57 -62.60 -23.70
C GLY A 399 16.41 -61.70 -24.14
N ALA A 400 16.70 -60.42 -24.37
CA ALA A 400 16.85 -59.87 -25.73
C ALA A 400 16.84 -58.33 -25.69
N THR A 401 17.99 -57.78 -26.03
CA THR A 401 18.21 -56.41 -26.50
C THR A 401 17.39 -56.09 -27.74
N GLY A 402 16.95 -54.83 -27.89
CA GLY A 402 16.45 -54.31 -29.15
C GLY A 402 16.24 -52.79 -29.11
N ASN A 403 17.27 -52.05 -29.52
CA ASN A 403 17.14 -50.64 -29.90
C ASN A 403 16.46 -50.55 -31.28
N PHE A 404 15.41 -49.73 -31.39
CA PHE A 404 15.06 -48.98 -32.60
C PHE A 404 14.53 -47.61 -32.20
#